data_AF-A0AAW6YGK7-F1
#
_entry.id   AF-A0AAW6YGK7-F1
#
_cell.length_a   1.000
_cell.length_b   1.000
_cell.length_c   1.000
_cell.angle_alpha   90.00
_cell.angle_beta   90.00
_cell.angle_gamma   90.00
#
_symmetry.space_group_name_H-M   'P 1'
#
loop_
_entity.id
_entity.type
_entity.pdbx_description
1 polymer ?
#
loop_
_entity_poly.entity_id
_entity_poly.type
_entity_poly.pdbx_seq_one_letter_code
_entity_poly.pdbx_strand_id
1 'polypeptide(L)'
;NVLTHLGPEPLSDDFNGEYLHQKCAKKKTAIKPWLMDNKLVVGVGNIYASESLFAAGIHPDRLASSLSLAECELLARVIKAVLLRSIEQ
;
A
#
# COMPACT_ATOMS: atom_id res chain seq x y z
N ASN A 1 -14.58 -8.85 -19.01
CA ASN A 1 -14.69 -9.13 -17.56
C ASN A 1 -13.83 -8.14 -16.80
N VAL A 2 -14.43 -7.18 -16.09
CA VAL A 2 -13.73 -6.03 -15.48
C VAL A 2 -12.95 -6.39 -14.19
N LEU A 3 -12.99 -7.66 -13.78
CA LEU A 3 -12.45 -8.15 -12.50
C LEU A 3 -11.07 -8.82 -12.62
N THR A 4 -10.50 -8.98 -13.81
CA THR A 4 -9.27 -9.77 -14.01
C THR A 4 -7.96 -9.04 -13.69
N HIS A 5 -8.01 -7.81 -13.16
CA HIS A 5 -6.82 -6.94 -12.98
C HIS A 5 -6.72 -6.30 -11.58
N LEU A 6 -7.47 -6.79 -10.60
CA LEU A 6 -7.41 -6.27 -9.23
C LEU A 6 -6.21 -6.88 -8.49
N GLY A 7 -5.58 -6.07 -7.65
CA GLY A 7 -4.59 -6.52 -6.67
C GLY A 7 -5.24 -7.30 -5.52
N PRO A 8 -4.45 -7.86 -4.61
CA PRO A 8 -4.95 -8.52 -3.40
C PRO A 8 -5.80 -7.59 -2.54
N GLU A 9 -6.65 -8.20 -1.71
CA GLU A 9 -7.32 -7.49 -0.64
C GLU A 9 -6.32 -7.04 0.43
N PRO A 10 -6.43 -5.82 0.95
CA PRO A 10 -5.43 -5.26 1.86
C PRO A 10 -5.37 -5.99 3.20
N LEU A 11 -6.44 -6.67 3.61
CA LEU A 11 -6.51 -7.44 4.86
C LEU A 11 -6.10 -8.91 4.67
N SER A 12 -5.85 -9.38 3.44
CA SER A 12 -5.41 -10.75 3.21
C SER A 12 -3.93 -10.94 3.53
N ASP A 13 -3.52 -12.20 3.68
CA ASP A 13 -2.10 -12.56 3.89
C ASP A 13 -1.24 -12.31 2.64
N ASP A 14 -1.86 -12.27 1.45
CA ASP A 14 -1.20 -11.93 0.18
C ASP A 14 -0.70 -10.48 0.17
N PHE A 15 -1.36 -9.58 0.91
CA PHE A 15 -0.92 -8.21 1.07
C PHE A 15 0.08 -8.11 2.24
N ASN A 16 1.37 -8.24 1.93
CA ASN A 16 2.46 -8.19 2.90
C ASN A 16 3.65 -7.35 2.41
N GLY A 17 4.68 -7.24 3.26
CA GLY A 17 5.87 -6.44 2.96
C GLY A 17 6.67 -6.95 1.77
N GLU A 18 6.80 -8.28 1.62
CA GLU A 18 7.48 -8.89 0.49
C GLU A 18 6.77 -8.61 -0.83
N TYR A 19 5.43 -8.72 -0.84
CA TYR A 19 4.59 -8.36 -1.97
C TYR A 19 4.81 -6.90 -2.39
N LEU A 20 4.75 -5.96 -1.44
CA LEU A 20 4.96 -4.54 -1.70
C LEU A 20 6.37 -4.27 -2.25
N HIS A 21 7.38 -4.88 -1.64
CA HIS A 21 8.77 -4.72 -2.04
C HIS A 21 9.02 -5.23 -3.47
N GLN A 22 8.49 -6.41 -3.80
CA GLN A 22 8.57 -6.97 -5.16
C GLN A 22 7.85 -6.09 -6.19
N LYS A 23 6.66 -5.58 -5.85
CA LYS A 23 5.87 -4.74 -6.77
C LYS A 23 6.45 -3.33 -6.92
N CYS A 24 7.12 -2.79 -5.90
CA CYS A 24 7.70 -1.45 -5.94
C CYS A 24 9.06 -1.39 -6.64
N ALA A 25 9.82 -2.50 -6.68
CA ALA A 25 11.20 -2.55 -7.15
C ALA A 25 11.46 -1.90 -8.54
N LYS A 26 10.47 -1.92 -9.45
CA LYS A 26 10.58 -1.33 -10.80
C LYS A 26 9.73 -0.07 -11.00
N LYS A 27 9.13 0.47 -9.94
CA LYS A 27 8.17 1.58 -10.02
C LYS A 27 8.87 2.93 -9.89
N LYS A 28 8.79 3.73 -10.95
CA LYS A 28 9.32 5.10 -11.00
C LYS A 28 8.30 6.17 -10.59
N THR A 29 7.23 5.76 -9.94
CA THR A 29 6.15 6.65 -9.48
C THR A 29 6.29 6.94 -7.99
N ALA A 30 5.73 8.06 -7.55
CA ALA A 30 5.56 8.36 -6.14
C ALA A 30 4.75 7.27 -5.41
N ILE A 31 5.04 7.05 -4.13
CA ILE A 31 4.43 6.00 -3.32
C ILE A 31 2.92 6.19 -3.15
N LYS A 32 2.46 7.44 -2.97
CA LYS A 32 1.04 7.73 -2.75
C LYS A 32 0.15 7.35 -3.94
N PRO A 33 0.36 7.87 -5.16
CA PRO A 33 -0.47 7.48 -6.30
C PRO A 33 -0.33 6.00 -6.65
N TRP A 34 0.82 5.38 -6.33
CA TRP A 34 1.02 3.95 -6.54
C TRP A 34 0.21 3.08 -5.55
N LEU A 35 0.14 3.47 -4.28
CA LEU A 35 -0.71 2.81 -3.27
C LEU A 35 -2.20 2.89 -3.59
N MET A 36 -2.62 3.94 -4.29
CA MET A 36 -4.01 4.16 -4.70
C MET A 36 -4.39 3.40 -5.98
N ASP A 37 -3.46 2.66 -6.60
CA ASP A 37 -3.74 1.85 -7.78
C ASP A 37 -4.41 0.53 -7.36
N ASN A 38 -5.67 0.33 -7.76
CA ASN A 38 -6.42 -0.91 -7.50
C ASN A 38 -5.78 -2.16 -8.13
N LYS A 39 -4.83 -2.01 -9.05
CA LYS A 39 -4.00 -3.12 -9.57
C LYS A 39 -2.93 -3.57 -8.57
N LEU A 40 -2.54 -2.71 -7.64
CA LEU A 40 -1.60 -3.02 -6.58
C LEU A 40 -2.33 -3.62 -5.37
N VAL A 41 -3.38 -2.94 -4.90
CA VAL A 41 -4.16 -3.35 -3.73
C VAL A 41 -5.52 -2.67 -3.81
N VAL A 42 -6.58 -3.40 -3.55
CA VAL A 42 -7.93 -2.84 -3.59
C VAL A 42 -8.25 -2.06 -2.31
N GLY A 43 -9.15 -1.09 -2.38
CA GLY A 43 -9.71 -0.42 -1.20
C GLY A 43 -8.81 0.62 -0.53
N VAL A 44 -7.57 0.85 -1.04
CA VAL A 44 -6.68 1.90 -0.51
C VAL A 44 -6.93 3.22 -1.26
N GLY A 45 -7.86 4.03 -0.75
CA GLY A 45 -8.16 5.36 -1.27
C GLY A 45 -7.21 6.47 -0.78
N ASN A 46 -7.46 7.72 -1.19
CA ASN A 46 -6.61 8.87 -0.82
C ASN A 46 -6.45 9.08 0.69
N ILE A 47 -7.52 8.87 1.46
CA ILE A 47 -7.52 9.04 2.93
C ILE A 47 -6.58 7.99 3.54
N TYR A 48 -6.87 6.70 3.33
CA TYR A 48 -6.09 5.61 3.88
C TYR A 48 -4.63 5.62 3.42
N ALA A 49 -4.36 5.96 2.15
CA ALA A 49 -2.99 6.10 1.66
C ALA A 49 -2.25 7.21 2.41
N SER A 50 -2.88 8.37 2.61
CA SER A 50 -2.25 9.50 3.29
C SER A 50 -2.01 9.20 4.77
N GLU A 51 -2.98 8.62 5.46
CA GLU A 51 -2.85 8.23 6.86
C GLU A 51 -1.80 7.14 7.06
N SER A 52 -1.76 6.15 6.16
CA SER A 52 -0.80 5.06 6.25
C SER A 52 0.63 5.54 6.01
N LEU A 53 0.82 6.42 5.03
CA LEU A 53 2.13 7.01 4.76
C LEU A 53 2.58 7.91 5.91
N PHE A 54 1.67 8.71 6.48
CA PHE A 54 1.95 9.53 7.65
C PHE A 54 2.35 8.66 8.85
N ALA A 55 1.58 7.62 9.16
CA ALA A 55 1.85 6.72 10.27
C ALA A 55 3.12 5.87 10.07
N ALA A 56 3.48 5.56 8.82
CA ALA A 56 4.73 4.89 8.47
C ALA A 56 5.95 5.84 8.38
N GLY A 57 5.75 7.16 8.49
CA GLY A 57 6.83 8.15 8.34
C GLY A 57 7.39 8.25 6.91
N ILE A 58 6.60 7.90 5.89
CA ILE A 58 7.02 7.88 4.49
C ILE A 58 6.46 9.09 3.75
N HIS A 59 7.33 9.89 3.13
CA HIS A 59 6.91 11.04 2.33
C HIS A 59 6.06 10.59 1.12
N PRO A 60 4.90 11.21 0.83
CA PRO A 60 3.99 10.76 -0.22
C PRO A 60 4.58 10.81 -1.64
N ASP A 61 5.51 11.75 -1.87
CA ASP A 61 6.23 11.89 -3.14
C ASP A 61 7.50 11.04 -3.24
N ARG A 62 7.83 10.27 -2.19
CA ARG A 62 8.98 9.36 -2.23
C ARG A 62 8.77 8.32 -3.33
N LEU A 63 9.84 8.02 -4.06
CA LEU A 63 9.81 7.02 -5.11
C LEU A 63 9.45 5.64 -4.53
N ALA A 64 8.44 4.97 -5.09
CA ALA A 64 8.01 3.66 -4.62
C ALA A 64 9.16 2.63 -4.61
N SER A 65 10.01 2.63 -5.64
CA SER A 65 11.17 1.73 -5.73
C SER A 65 12.30 2.02 -4.74
N SER A 66 12.23 3.10 -3.97
CA SER A 66 13.25 3.45 -2.98
C SER A 66 12.96 2.91 -1.58
N LEU A 67 11.80 2.27 -1.38
CA LEU A 67 11.45 1.66 -0.10
C LEU A 67 12.27 0.39 0.10
N SER A 68 12.86 0.26 1.29
CA SER A 68 13.46 -0.99 1.76
C SER A 68 12.39 -2.01 2.14
N LEU A 69 12.78 -3.29 2.23
CA LEU A 69 11.87 -4.34 2.68
C LEU A 69 11.25 -4.03 4.06
N ALA A 70 12.04 -3.52 5.01
CA ALA A 70 11.56 -3.16 6.33
C ALA A 70 10.49 -2.04 6.30
N GLU A 71 10.66 -1.06 5.42
CA GLU A 71 9.68 0.00 5.20
C GLU A 71 8.41 -0.55 4.54
N CYS A 72 8.54 -1.50 3.60
CA CYS A 72 7.40 -2.18 3.00
C CYS A 72 6.63 -3.03 4.03
N GLU A 73 7.31 -3.75 4.92
CA GLU A 73 6.68 -4.52 6.02
C GLU A 73 5.96 -3.61 7.01
N LEU A 74 6.56 -2.48 7.38
CA LEU A 74 5.90 -1.47 8.21
C LEU A 74 4.67 -0.92 7.50
N LEU A 75 4.81 -0.53 6.22
CA LEU A 75 3.73 0.05 5.44
C LEU A 75 2.54 -0.92 5.29
N ALA A 76 2.79 -2.20 4.99
CA ALA A 76 1.72 -3.21 4.90
C ALA A 76 0.95 -3.34 6.23
N ARG A 77 1.66 -3.41 7.36
CA ARG A 77 1.04 -3.48 8.69
C ARG A 77 0.22 -2.24 9.01
N VAL A 78 0.76 -1.06 8.72
CA VAL A 78 0.10 0.22 8.98
C VAL A 78 -1.17 0.36 8.13
N ILE A 79 -1.13 -0.02 6.84
CA ILE A 79 -2.30 -0.01 5.95
C ILE A 79 -3.41 -0.90 6.52
N LYS A 80 -3.07 -2.13 6.93
CA LYS A 80 -4.03 -3.04 7.58
C LYS A 80 -4.64 -2.40 8.83
N ALA A 81 -3.82 -1.82 9.70
CA ALA A 81 -4.27 -1.18 10.93
C ALA A 81 -5.13 0.07 10.70
N VAL A 82 -4.87 0.86 9.67
CA VAL A 82 -5.70 2.01 9.29
C VAL A 82 -7.06 1.54 8.78
N LEU A 83 -7.08 0.55 7.88
CA LEU A 83 -8.32 0.01 7.32
C LEU A 83 -9.20 -0.68 8.36
N LEU A 84 -8.62 -1.49 9.25
CA LEU A 84 -9.35 -2.14 10.35
C LEU A 84 -10.05 -1.11 11.24
N ARG A 85 -9.33 -0.03 11.61
CA ARG A 85 -9.91 1.06 12.41
C ARG A 85 -11.11 1.72 11.76
N SER A 86 -11.21 1.74 10.43
CA SER A 86 -12.35 2.31 9.71
C SER A 86 -13.53 1.36 9.55
N ILE A 87 -13.32 0.06 9.77
CA ILE A 87 -14.39 -0.96 9.77
C ILE A 87 -15.02 -1.08 11.16
N GLU A 88 -14.24 -0.82 12.22
CA GLU A 88 -14.70 -0.88 13.61
C GLU A 88 -15.47 0.38 14.08
N GLN A 89 -15.61 1.40 13.24
CA GLN A 89 -16.40 2.63 13.49
C GLN A 89 -17.83 2.51 13.00
#